data_AF-A0A161M2V5-F1
#
_entry.id   AF-A0A161M2V5-F1
#
_cell.length_a   1.000
_cell.length_b   1.000
_cell.length_c   1.000
_cell.angle_alpha   90.00
_cell.angle_beta   90.00
_cell.angle_gamma   90.00
#
_symmetry.space_group_name_H-M   'P 1'
#
loop_
_entity.id
_entity.type
_entity.pdbx_description
1 polymer ?
#
loop_
_entity_poly.entity_id
_entity_poly.type
_entity_poly.pdbx_seq_one_letter_code
_entity_poly.pdbx_strand_id
1 'polypeptide(L)'
;DSDSLRVHPLGHDESKAAYWYFYGTRLYKEDYPKKRKRKKDHDKSKSKKKRNKNESSSEEETDELGTTGTWKVMCYTEEDWRNLAESLAGSTSKEERALYTVLSEDFLPEIPRLFEEKERLQKKRLLETQPRRQSQRIEKLKSMKNENAAEQQALT
;
A
#
# COMPACT_ATOMS: atom_id res chain seq x y z
N ASP A 1 -10.97 -18.07 -16.96
CA ASP A 1 -10.72 -18.38 -15.55
C ASP A 1 -10.56 -17.09 -14.77
N SER A 2 -11.48 -16.80 -13.83
CA SER A 2 -11.47 -15.56 -13.05
C SER A 2 -10.41 -15.56 -11.94
N ASP A 3 -9.89 -16.74 -11.58
CA ASP A 3 -8.91 -16.91 -10.49
C ASP A 3 -7.55 -16.29 -10.81
N SER A 4 -7.22 -16.10 -12.11
CA SER A 4 -5.98 -15.45 -12.54
C SER A 4 -5.88 -13.96 -12.17
N LEU A 5 -6.99 -13.31 -11.78
CA LEU A 5 -6.99 -11.92 -11.32
C LEU A 5 -6.75 -11.80 -9.81
N ARG A 6 -6.81 -12.90 -9.07
CA ARG A 6 -6.73 -12.89 -7.61
C ARG A 6 -5.28 -12.83 -7.15
N VAL A 7 -4.95 -11.77 -6.40
CA VAL A 7 -3.64 -11.63 -5.77
C VAL A 7 -3.64 -12.41 -4.45
N HIS A 8 -2.56 -13.15 -4.19
CA HIS A 8 -2.37 -13.89 -2.94
C HIS A 8 -1.46 -13.11 -2.00
N PRO A 9 -1.66 -13.20 -0.67
CA PRO A 9 -0.71 -12.64 0.28
C PRO A 9 0.62 -13.38 0.16
N LEU A 10 1.70 -12.63 0.30
CA LEU A 10 3.07 -13.12 0.26
C LEU A 10 3.37 -14.08 1.42
N GLY A 11 2.74 -13.81 2.56
CA GLY A 11 2.89 -14.60 3.78
C GLY A 11 2.24 -13.91 4.96
N HIS A 12 2.43 -14.48 6.14
CA HIS A 12 1.88 -13.95 7.39
C HIS A 12 2.96 -13.87 8.47
N ASP A 13 2.80 -12.98 9.44
CA ASP A 13 3.63 -12.95 10.65
C ASP A 13 3.04 -13.83 11.78
N GLU A 14 3.74 -13.87 12.93
CA GLU A 14 3.25 -14.54 14.14
C GLU A 14 1.91 -13.98 14.63
N SER A 15 1.64 -12.70 14.38
CA SER A 15 0.38 -12.04 14.72
C SER A 15 -0.75 -12.29 13.71
N LYS A 16 -0.52 -13.16 12.71
CA LYS A 16 -1.43 -13.47 11.60
C LYS A 16 -1.73 -12.26 10.70
N ALA A 17 -0.91 -11.23 10.75
CA ALA A 17 -1.02 -10.13 9.82
C ALA A 17 -0.49 -10.58 8.45
N ALA A 18 -1.22 -10.24 7.39
CA ALA A 18 -0.91 -10.66 6.04
C ALA A 18 -0.01 -9.63 5.34
N TYR A 19 1.02 -10.10 4.63
CA TYR A 19 1.88 -9.26 3.80
C TYR A 19 1.42 -9.33 2.35
N TRP A 20 1.28 -8.18 1.72
CA TRP A 20 0.70 -8.04 0.39
C TRP A 20 1.64 -7.28 -0.52
N TYR A 21 1.93 -7.86 -1.69
CA TYR A 21 2.64 -7.22 -2.78
C TYR A 21 1.73 -7.20 -4.01
N PHE A 22 1.34 -6.01 -4.44
CA PHE A 22 0.46 -5.85 -5.60
C PHE A 22 1.25 -5.63 -6.89
N TYR A 23 2.29 -4.80 -6.84
CA TYR A 23 3.28 -4.55 -7.90
C TYR A 23 4.23 -3.42 -7.49
N GLY A 24 5.33 -3.26 -8.24
CA GLY A 24 6.24 -2.13 -8.13
C GLY A 24 7.19 -2.24 -6.94
N THR A 25 7.33 -1.16 -6.16
CA THR A 25 8.40 -1.05 -5.14
C THR A 25 7.89 -1.02 -3.69
N ARG A 26 6.62 -1.34 -3.46
CA ARG A 26 5.99 -1.21 -2.13
C ARG A 26 5.47 -2.55 -1.64
N LEU A 27 5.68 -2.79 -0.35
CA LEU A 27 5.10 -3.91 0.38
C LEU A 27 4.12 -3.39 1.42
N TYR A 28 2.97 -4.06 1.53
CA TYR A 28 1.90 -3.71 2.44
C TYR A 28 1.72 -4.80 3.50
N LYS A 29 1.21 -4.42 4.66
CA LYS A 29 0.86 -5.32 5.75
C LYS A 29 -0.57 -5.01 6.21
N GLU A 30 -1.39 -6.04 6.33
CA GLU A 30 -2.74 -5.98 6.86
C GLU A 30 -2.77 -6.62 8.26
N ASP A 31 -2.87 -5.78 9.29
CA ASP A 31 -2.96 -6.22 10.70
C ASP A 31 -4.42 -6.48 11.09
N TYR A 32 -4.72 -7.64 11.68
CA TYR A 32 -6.06 -7.94 12.22
C TYR A 32 -6.13 -7.64 13.74
N PRO A 33 -7.17 -6.94 14.22
CA PRO A 33 -7.31 -6.67 15.65
C PRO A 33 -7.51 -7.98 16.43
N LYS A 34 -6.59 -8.29 17.36
CA LYS A 34 -6.70 -9.48 18.23
C LYS A 34 -7.97 -9.34 19.07
N LYS A 35 -8.99 -10.17 18.80
CA LYS A 35 -10.19 -10.26 19.66
C LYS A 35 -9.73 -10.58 21.08
N ARG A 36 -9.82 -9.62 21.99
CA ARG A 36 -9.54 -9.84 23.42
C ARG A 36 -10.53 -10.89 23.91
N LYS A 37 -10.10 -12.14 24.09
CA LYS A 37 -10.88 -13.14 24.82
C LYS A 37 -11.12 -12.57 26.21
N ARG A 38 -12.34 -12.13 26.52
CA ARG A 38 -12.72 -11.83 27.90
C ARG A 38 -12.51 -13.12 28.68
N LYS A 39 -11.54 -13.14 29.60
CA LYS A 39 -11.43 -14.22 30.59
C LYS A 39 -12.75 -14.20 31.36
N LYS A 40 -13.55 -15.25 31.20
CA LYS A 40 -14.75 -15.48 32.01
C LYS A 40 -14.23 -15.94 33.37
N ASP A 41 -13.95 -14.98 34.25
CA ASP A 41 -13.61 -15.28 35.64
C ASP A 41 -14.80 -16.03 36.25
N HIS A 42 -14.62 -17.33 36.45
CA HIS A 42 -15.51 -18.13 37.28
C HIS A 42 -15.15 -17.83 38.74
N ASP A 43 -15.62 -16.70 39.27
CA ASP A 43 -15.68 -16.50 40.72
C ASP A 43 -17.10 -16.80 41.22
N LYS A 44 -17.23 -17.95 41.87
CA LYS A 44 -18.37 -18.28 42.73
C LYS A 44 -18.17 -17.53 44.05
N SER A 45 -18.74 -16.33 44.18
CA SER A 45 -19.07 -15.81 45.50
C SER A 45 -20.34 -14.96 45.48
N LYS A 46 -21.35 -15.44 46.22
CA LYS A 46 -22.60 -14.76 46.52
C LYS A 46 -22.31 -13.48 47.32
N SER A 47 -22.78 -12.31 46.87
CA SER A 47 -23.58 -11.43 47.73
C SER A 47 -24.20 -10.26 46.96
N LYS A 48 -25.47 -10.02 47.30
CA LYS A 48 -26.41 -8.98 46.85
C LYS A 48 -25.80 -7.56 46.83
N LYS A 49 -26.16 -6.73 45.84
CA LYS A 49 -27.10 -5.57 45.98
C LYS A 49 -26.94 -4.50 44.88
N LYS A 50 -28.11 -4.13 44.32
CA LYS A 50 -28.54 -2.85 43.69
C LYS A 50 -28.16 -2.52 42.22
N ARG A 51 -29.20 -2.65 41.37
CA ARG A 51 -29.72 -1.68 40.37
C ARG A 51 -28.69 -0.80 39.65
N ASN A 52 -28.42 -1.11 38.39
CA ASN A 52 -28.62 -0.13 37.31
C ASN A 52 -28.94 -0.88 36.00
N LYS A 53 -30.17 -0.71 35.50
CA LYS A 53 -30.64 -1.27 34.23
C LYS A 53 -30.32 -0.21 33.18
N ASN A 54 -29.20 -0.37 32.49
CA ASN A 54 -28.98 0.31 31.22
C ASN A 54 -28.84 -0.76 30.14
N GLU A 55 -29.85 -0.76 29.30
CA GLU A 55 -30.12 -1.61 28.16
C GLU A 55 -29.01 -1.41 27.12
N SER A 56 -28.25 -2.47 26.85
CA SER A 56 -27.45 -2.55 25.64
C SER A 56 -27.72 -3.92 25.05
N SER A 57 -28.51 -3.86 23.99
CA SER A 57 -28.90 -4.94 23.09
C SER A 57 -27.74 -5.92 22.92
N SER A 58 -27.91 -7.14 23.42
CA SER A 58 -27.08 -8.27 23.03
C SER A 58 -27.60 -8.73 21.67
N GLU A 59 -27.15 -8.03 20.65
CA GLU A 59 -27.20 -8.54 19.28
C GLU A 59 -25.99 -9.45 19.12
N GLU A 60 -26.23 -10.74 19.26
CA GLU A 60 -25.39 -11.78 18.65
C GLU A 60 -25.57 -11.65 17.13
N GLU A 61 -24.94 -10.63 16.53
CA GLU A 61 -24.78 -10.57 15.09
C GLU A 61 -23.56 -11.40 14.70
N THR A 62 -23.84 -12.43 13.93
CA THR A 62 -22.90 -13.13 13.05
C THR A 62 -22.25 -12.14 12.08
N ASP A 63 -21.25 -11.38 12.52
CA ASP A 63 -20.43 -10.55 11.64
C ASP A 63 -19.30 -11.37 11.02
N GLU A 64 -19.64 -12.11 9.97
CA GLU A 64 -18.69 -12.60 8.96
C GLU A 64 -18.22 -11.49 8.00
N LEU A 65 -18.45 -10.20 8.32
CA LEU A 65 -18.19 -9.09 7.42
C LEU A 65 -17.84 -7.77 8.13
N GLY A 66 -16.78 -7.69 8.96
CA GLY A 66 -16.54 -6.43 9.66
C GLY A 66 -15.20 -6.10 10.33
N THR A 67 -14.26 -7.02 10.55
CA THR A 67 -12.91 -6.61 11.02
C THR A 67 -12.06 -6.23 9.83
N THR A 68 -12.28 -5.06 9.25
CA THR A 68 -11.37 -4.48 8.25
C THR A 68 -9.97 -4.38 8.86
N GLY A 69 -9.01 -5.13 8.29
CA GLY A 69 -7.64 -5.10 8.76
C GLY A 69 -7.05 -3.69 8.60
N THR A 70 -6.13 -3.31 9.48
CA THR A 70 -5.41 -2.04 9.33
C THR A 70 -4.28 -2.22 8.34
N TRP A 71 -4.32 -1.46 7.26
CA TRP A 71 -3.32 -1.50 6.20
C TRP A 71 -2.18 -0.53 6.50
N LYS A 72 -0.94 -1.01 6.36
CA LYS A 72 0.29 -0.23 6.52
C LYS A 72 1.27 -0.51 5.39
N VAL A 73 2.05 0.48 5.01
CA VAL A 73 3.19 0.30 4.10
C VAL A 73 4.39 -0.11 4.95
N MET A 74 4.96 -1.27 4.67
CA MET A 74 6.14 -1.78 5.38
C MET A 74 7.43 -1.43 4.66
N CYS A 75 7.42 -1.40 3.33
CA CYS A 75 8.60 -1.07 2.54
C CYS A 75 8.27 0.01 1.50
N TYR A 76 9.07 1.09 1.49
CA TYR A 76 8.97 2.17 0.52
C TYR A 76 10.27 2.38 -0.27
N THR A 77 11.41 2.11 0.37
CA THR A 77 12.77 2.18 -0.17
C THR A 77 13.38 0.79 -0.26
N GLU A 78 14.44 0.64 -1.06
CA GLU A 78 15.21 -0.60 -1.16
C GLU A 78 15.76 -1.06 0.21
N GLU A 79 16.13 -0.10 1.06
CA GLU A 79 16.66 -0.39 2.39
C GLU A 79 15.58 -0.95 3.33
N ASP A 80 14.33 -0.47 3.23
CA ASP A 80 13.23 -1.02 4.02
C ASP A 80 12.99 -2.50 3.70
N TRP A 81 13.17 -2.91 2.44
CA TRP A 81 13.03 -4.32 2.05
C TRP A 81 14.13 -5.19 2.68
N ARG A 82 15.37 -4.71 2.69
CA ARG A 82 16.49 -5.41 3.36
C ARG A 82 16.27 -5.50 4.86
N ASN A 83 15.95 -4.38 5.50
CA ASN A 83 15.73 -4.31 6.95
C ASN A 83 14.57 -5.21 7.39
N LEU A 84 13.49 -5.27 6.59
CA LEU A 84 12.38 -6.18 6.85
C LEU A 84 12.84 -7.64 6.78
N ALA A 85 13.55 -8.03 5.72
CA ALA A 85 14.04 -9.39 5.57
C ALA A 85 14.99 -9.78 6.72
N GLU A 86 15.91 -8.90 7.12
CA GLU A 86 16.80 -9.12 8.26
C GLU A 86 16.04 -9.29 9.57
N SER A 87 14.99 -8.49 9.80
CA SER A 87 14.15 -8.61 10.99
C SER A 87 13.43 -9.96 11.06
N LEU A 88 13.08 -10.54 9.92
CA LEU A 88 12.40 -11.84 9.81
C LEU A 88 13.38 -13.02 9.85
N ALA A 89 14.63 -12.82 9.40
CA ALA A 89 15.67 -13.85 9.40
C ALA A 89 15.99 -14.38 10.81
N GLY A 90 15.88 -13.52 11.83
CA GLY A 90 16.10 -13.87 13.23
C GLY A 90 14.90 -14.50 13.94
N SER A 91 13.76 -14.64 13.27
CA SER A 91 12.55 -15.13 13.92
C SER A 91 12.53 -16.65 14.12
N THR A 92 11.98 -17.08 15.26
CA THR A 92 11.73 -18.49 15.56
C THR A 92 10.41 -19.00 14.95
N SER A 93 9.54 -18.11 14.46
CA SER A 93 8.25 -18.46 13.86
C SER A 93 8.44 -19.16 12.50
N LYS A 94 7.60 -20.17 12.21
CA LYS A 94 7.65 -20.90 10.93
C LYS A 94 7.11 -20.01 9.81
N GLU A 95 6.06 -19.27 10.09
CA GLU A 95 5.40 -18.36 9.14
C GLU A 95 6.34 -17.22 8.74
N GLU A 96 7.04 -16.62 9.70
CA GLU A 96 8.00 -15.53 9.41
C GLU A 96 9.22 -16.04 8.66
N ARG A 97 9.69 -17.26 8.95
CA ARG A 97 10.76 -17.89 8.17
C ARG A 97 10.35 -18.16 6.73
N ALA A 98 9.12 -18.62 6.49
CA ALA A 98 8.61 -18.79 5.14
C ALA A 98 8.51 -17.45 4.39
N LEU A 99 8.02 -16.40 5.06
CA LEU A 99 7.98 -15.05 4.50
C LEU A 99 9.39 -14.52 4.19
N TYR A 100 10.36 -14.77 5.07
CA TYR A 100 11.76 -14.42 4.83
C TYR A 100 12.31 -15.11 3.58
N THR A 101 12.10 -16.41 3.41
CA THR A 101 12.54 -17.17 2.23
C THR A 101 12.01 -16.55 0.95
N VAL A 102 10.71 -16.26 0.89
CA VAL A 102 10.12 -15.63 -0.30
C VAL A 102 10.73 -14.24 -0.53
N LEU A 103 10.86 -13.42 0.51
CA LEU A 103 11.46 -12.09 0.38
C LEU A 103 12.91 -12.16 -0.10
N SER A 104 13.71 -13.08 0.41
CA SER A 104 15.14 -13.16 0.11
C SER A 104 15.45 -13.83 -1.23
N GLU A 105 14.70 -14.86 -1.61
CA GLU A 105 14.92 -15.61 -2.85
C GLU A 105 14.29 -14.93 -4.06
N ASP A 106 13.06 -14.43 -3.94
CA ASP A 106 12.30 -13.94 -5.09
C ASP A 106 12.30 -12.42 -5.23
N PHE A 107 12.28 -11.69 -4.10
CA PHE A 107 12.07 -10.23 -4.13
C PHE A 107 13.36 -9.45 -4.07
N LEU A 108 14.20 -9.66 -3.06
CA LEU A 108 15.42 -8.88 -2.84
C LEU A 108 16.34 -8.81 -4.07
N PRO A 109 16.53 -9.87 -4.88
CA PRO A 109 17.33 -9.77 -6.11
C PRO A 109 16.74 -8.80 -7.14
N GLU A 110 15.41 -8.68 -7.20
CA GLU A 110 14.69 -7.85 -8.16
C GLU A 110 14.40 -6.43 -7.65
N ILE A 111 14.42 -6.20 -6.33
CA ILE A 111 14.11 -4.88 -5.75
C ILE A 111 14.98 -3.76 -6.37
N PRO A 112 16.32 -3.85 -6.46
CA PRO A 112 17.13 -2.78 -7.04
C PRO A 112 16.71 -2.43 -8.47
N ARG A 113 16.49 -3.45 -9.31
CA ARG A 113 16.01 -3.31 -10.68
C ARG A 113 14.64 -2.61 -10.74
N LEU A 114 13.72 -2.97 -9.84
CA LEU A 114 12.39 -2.36 -9.77
C LEU A 114 12.45 -0.88 -9.40
N PHE A 115 13.38 -0.48 -8.53
CA PHE A 115 13.59 0.93 -8.17
C PHE A 115 14.21 1.74 -9.32
N GLU A 116 15.23 1.20 -9.99
CA GLU A 116 15.84 1.83 -11.16
C GLU A 116 14.82 2.04 -12.29
N GLU A 117 14.00 1.01 -12.56
CA GLU A 117 12.97 1.08 -13.60
C GLU A 117 11.91 2.13 -13.27
N LYS A 118 11.51 2.22 -11.99
CA LYS A 118 10.59 3.27 -11.51
C LYS A 118 11.19 4.67 -11.69
N GLU A 119 12.46 4.86 -11.35
CA GLU A 119 13.16 6.15 -11.54
C GLU A 119 13.26 6.50 -13.03
N ARG A 120 13.63 5.54 -13.87
CA ARG A 120 13.73 5.70 -15.33
C ARG A 120 12.40 6.13 -15.93
N LEU A 121 11.29 5.50 -15.52
CA LEU A 121 9.95 5.86 -15.97
C LEU A 121 9.53 7.25 -15.47
N GLN A 122 9.86 7.60 -14.23
CA GLN A 122 9.62 8.94 -13.69
C GLN A 122 10.38 10.02 -14.48
N LYS A 123 11.65 9.78 -14.79
CA LYS A 123 12.49 10.67 -15.61
C LYS A 123 11.95 10.80 -17.04
N LYS A 124 11.53 9.70 -17.67
CA LYS A 124 10.91 9.70 -19.00
C LYS A 124 9.63 10.54 -18.99
N ARG A 125 8.75 10.34 -18.00
CA ARG A 125 7.50 11.10 -17.86
C ARG A 125 7.79 12.60 -17.71
N LEU A 126 8.77 12.97 -16.89
CA LEU A 126 9.14 14.38 -16.72
C LEU A 126 9.59 15.02 -18.05
N LEU A 127 10.43 14.34 -18.82
CA LEU A 127 10.90 14.81 -20.13
C LEU A 127 9.76 14.91 -21.16
N GLU A 128 8.80 13.99 -21.12
CA GLU A 128 7.63 14.02 -22.00
C GLU A 128 6.67 15.16 -21.66
N THR A 129 6.52 15.48 -20.37
CA THR A 129 5.71 16.62 -19.92
C THR A 129 6.39 17.97 -20.12
N GLN A 130 7.69 18.01 -20.41
CA GLN A 130 8.35 19.27 -20.71
C GLN A 130 7.82 19.84 -22.03
N PRO A 131 7.57 21.15 -22.10
CA PRO A 131 7.18 21.78 -23.35
C PRO A 131 8.26 21.50 -24.39
N ARG A 132 7.91 20.74 -25.42
CA ARG A 132 8.83 20.47 -26.53
C ARG A 132 9.23 21.80 -27.13
N ARG A 133 10.55 22.06 -27.24
CA ARG A 133 11.08 23.22 -27.95
C ARG A 133 10.39 23.30 -29.30
N GLN A 134 9.55 24.31 -29.49
CA GLN A 134 9.03 24.63 -30.81
C GLN A 134 10.25 25.01 -31.66
N SER A 135 10.32 24.52 -32.90
CA SER A 135 11.42 24.95 -33.76
C SER A 135 11.38 26.47 -33.90
N GLN A 136 12.54 27.12 -33.98
CA GLN A 136 12.62 28.59 -34.17
C GLN A 136 11.79 29.05 -35.39
N ARG A 137 11.63 28.19 -36.39
CA ARG A 137 10.78 28.43 -37.55
C ARG A 137 9.29 28.51 -37.18
N ILE A 138 8.80 27.62 -36.32
CA ILE A 138 7.40 27.60 -35.86
C ILE A 138 7.12 28.81 -34.98
N GLU A 139 8.08 29.20 -34.13
CA GLU A 139 7.99 30.39 -33.27
C GLU A 139 7.94 31.68 -34.10
N LYS A 140 8.85 31.84 -35.08
CA LYS A 140 8.79 32.96 -36.04
C LYS A 140 7.48 33.01 -36.81
N LEU A 141 7.00 31.87 -37.31
CA LEU A 141 5.76 31.80 -38.07
C LEU A 141 4.55 32.22 -37.22
N LYS A 142 4.53 31.85 -35.93
CA LYS A 142 3.50 32.30 -34.99
C LYS A 142 3.60 33.80 -34.69
N SER A 143 4.80 34.34 -34.48
CA SER A 143 4.99 35.79 -34.24
C SER A 143 4.44 36.61 -35.40
N MET A 144 4.85 36.29 -36.63
CA MET A 144 4.37 36.98 -37.83
C MET A 144 2.85 36.86 -38.00
N LYS A 145 2.27 35.70 -37.64
CA LYS A 145 0.83 35.48 -37.73
C LYS A 145 0.06 36.28 -36.68
N ASN A 146 0.63 36.44 -35.48
CA ASN A 146 0.06 37.26 -34.41
C ASN A 146 0.17 38.75 -34.74
N GLU A 147 1.32 39.19 -35.28
CA GLU A 147 1.55 40.57 -35.75
C GLU A 147 0.56 40.94 -36.86
N ASN A 148 0.41 40.10 -37.89
CA ASN A 148 -0.56 40.31 -38.96
C ASN A 148 -2.02 40.33 -38.46
N ALA A 149 -2.36 39.49 -37.48
CA ALA A 149 -3.70 39.48 -36.89
C ALA A 149 -3.99 40.75 -36.06
N ALA A 150 -2.98 41.23 -35.33
CA ALA A 150 -3.07 42.47 -34.57
C ALA A 150 -3.17 43.69 -35.49
N GLU A 151 -2.41 43.74 -36.59
CA GLU A 151 -2.51 44.79 -37.58
C GLU A 151 -3.90 44.81 -38.25
N GLN A 152 -4.45 43.65 -38.63
CA GLN A 152 -5.79 43.58 -39.22
C GLN A 152 -6.88 44.04 -38.24
N GLN A 153 -6.73 43.75 -36.95
CA GLN A 153 -7.65 44.24 -35.91
C GLN A 153 -7.53 45.74 -35.66
N ALA A 154 -6.35 46.34 -35.83
CA ALA A 154 -6.17 47.79 -35.66
C ALA A 154 -6.70 48.61 -36.84
N LEU A 155 -6.90 47.98 -38.00
CA LEU A 155 -7.48 48.58 -39.21
C LEU A 155 -9.00 48.38 -39.34
N THR A 156 -9.63 47.65 -38.42
CA THR A 156 -11.09 47.43 -38.37
C THR A 156 -11.72 48.32 -37.30
#